data_AF-A0A849FQF2-F1
#
_entry.id   AF-A0A849FQF2-F1
#
_cell.length_a   1.000
_cell.length_b   1.000
_cell.length_c   1.000
_cell.angle_alpha   90.00
_cell.angle_beta   90.00
_cell.angle_gamma   90.00
#
_symmetry.space_group_name_H-M   'P 1'
#
loop_
_entity.id
_entity.type
_entity.pdbx_description
1 polymer ?
#
loop_
_entity_poly.entity_id
_entity_poly.type
_entity_poly.pdbx_seq_one_letter_code
_entity_poly.pdbx_strand_id
1 'polypeptide(L)' 'MGITRHNWTKEEILDIYNKPLMELLYEAATVHRKYHNPNEVQVSTLLSIKTGGCSE' A
#
# COMPACT_ATOMS: atom_id res chain seq x y z
N MET A 1 4.31 -20.59 1.55
CA MET A 1 3.47 -19.46 2.02
C MET A 1 4.33 -18.64 2.97
N GLY A 2 4.59 -17.36 2.67
CA GLY A 2 5.41 -16.52 3.54
C GLY A 2 4.62 -16.11 4.79
N ILE A 3 5.26 -16.11 5.95
CA ILE A 3 4.64 -15.64 7.20
C ILE A 3 4.47 -14.12 7.10
N THR A 4 3.24 -13.63 7.26
CA THR A 4 2.97 -12.19 7.34
C THR A 4 3.39 -11.70 8.71
N ARG A 5 4.31 -10.72 8.76
CA ARG A 5 4.73 -10.11 10.02
C ARG A 5 3.79 -8.96 10.40
N HIS A 6 3.58 -8.77 11.70
CA HIS A 6 2.65 -7.75 12.24
C HIS A 6 3.31 -6.77 13.23
N ASN A 7 4.62 -6.91 13.49
CA ASN A 7 5.36 -6.20 14.54
C ASN A 7 6.36 -5.16 14.00
N TRP A 8 5.94 -4.33 13.03
CA TRP A 8 6.79 -3.28 12.46
C TRP A 8 7.13 -2.20 13.49
N THR A 9 8.41 -1.85 13.62
CA THR A 9 8.84 -0.67 14.38
C THR A 9 8.86 0.58 13.48
N LYS A 10 8.94 1.76 14.11
CA LYS A 10 8.99 3.03 13.36
C LYS A 10 10.28 3.14 12.54
N GLU A 11 11.38 2.66 13.09
CA GLU A 11 12.71 2.68 12.47
C GLU A 11 12.71 1.84 11.19
N GLU A 12 12.14 0.63 11.23
CA GLU A 12 12.04 -0.22 10.03
C GLU A 12 11.18 0.38 8.92
N ILE A 13 10.12 1.12 9.29
CA ILE A 13 9.27 1.84 8.32
C ILE A 13 10.03 3.03 7.72
N LEU A 14 10.78 3.77 8.55
CA LEU A 14 11.64 4.87 8.12
C LEU A 14 12.71 4.39 7.14
N ASP A 15 13.29 3.21 7.36
CA ASP A 15 14.26 2.63 6.44
C ASP A 15 13.65 2.37 5.06
N ILE A 16 12.39 1.89 5.00
CA ILE A 16 11.67 1.72 3.72
C ILE A 16 11.39 3.07 3.06
N TYR A 17 10.90 4.04 3.83
CA TYR A 17 10.56 5.37 3.32
C TYR A 17 11.77 6.07 2.70
N ASN A 18 12.95 5.92 3.30
CA ASN A 18 14.18 6.54 2.85
C ASN A 18 14.95 5.73 1.78
N LYS A 19 14.41 4.61 1.29
CA LYS A 19 15.06 3.85 0.22
C LYS A 19 15.18 4.67 -1.07
N PRO A 20 16.23 4.42 -1.90
CA PRO A 20 16.28 4.93 -3.25
C PRO A 20 15.00 4.55 -4.02
N LEU A 21 14.36 5.54 -4.64
CA LEU A 21 13.04 5.36 -5.24
C LEU A 21 12.96 4.17 -6.21
N MET A 22 13.97 3.99 -7.05
CA MET A 22 13.97 2.92 -8.06
C MET A 22 14.10 1.53 -7.44
N GLU A 23 14.83 1.39 -6.34
CA GLU A 23 14.92 0.13 -5.60
C GLU A 23 13.59 -0.18 -4.90
N LEU A 24 13.01 0.82 -4.25
CA LEU A 24 11.71 0.69 -3.58
C LEU A 24 10.60 0.29 -4.57
N LEU A 25 10.56 0.91 -5.75
CA LEU A 25 9.58 0.57 -6.80
C LEU A 25 9.72 -0.88 -7.27
N TYR A 26 10.96 -1.34 -7.49
CA TYR A 26 11.21 -2.71 -7.93
C TYR A 26 10.79 -3.73 -6.85
N GLU A 27 11.15 -3.49 -5.59
CA GLU A 27 10.74 -4.34 -4.47
C GLU A 27 9.22 -4.37 -4.31
N ALA A 28 8.56 -3.20 -4.36
CA ALA A 28 7.11 -3.08 -4.24
C ALA A 28 6.39 -3.84 -5.35
N ALA A 29 6.84 -3.72 -6.61
CA ALA A 29 6.29 -4.47 -7.74
C ALA A 29 6.46 -5.98 -7.58
N THR A 30 7.59 -6.42 -7.05
CA THR A 30 7.87 -7.84 -6.77
C THR A 30 6.92 -8.39 -5.71
N VAL A 31 6.71 -7.65 -4.62
CA VAL A 31 5.77 -8.02 -3.56
C VAL A 31 4.33 -8.02 -4.09
N HIS A 32 3.93 -7.02 -4.87
CA HIS A 32 2.60 -6.95 -5.46
C HIS A 32 2.30 -8.18 -6.33
N ARG A 33 3.22 -8.57 -7.23
CA ARG A 33 3.09 -9.75 -8.10
C ARG A 33 3.04 -11.07 -7.33
N LYS A 34 3.67 -11.13 -6.15
CA LYS A 34 3.66 -12.33 -5.31
C LYS A 34 2.28 -12.59 -4.68
N TYR A 35 1.51 -11.54 -4.39
CA TYR A 35 0.27 -11.66 -3.64
C TYR A 35 -1.00 -11.29 -4.42
N HIS A 36 -0.87 -10.68 -5.61
CA HIS A 36 -2.00 -10.25 -6.43
C HIS A 36 -1.73 -10.55 -7.91
N ASN A 37 -2.80 -10.72 -8.69
CA ASN A 37 -2.70 -10.84 -10.14
C ASN A 37 -2.27 -9.46 -10.73
N PRO A 38 -1.12 -9.37 -11.42
CA PRO A 38 -0.64 -8.09 -11.95
C PRO A 38 -1.46 -7.54 -13.12
N ASN A 39 -2.36 -8.35 -13.69
CA ASN A 39 -3.22 -7.96 -14.81
C ASN A 39 -4.67 -7.68 -14.35
N GLU A 40 -4.92 -7.62 -13.05
CA GLU A 40 -6.23 -7.28 -12.47
C GLU A 40 -6.14 -5.99 -11.65
N VAL A 41 -7.22 -5.21 -11.68
CA VAL A 41 -7.36 -3.98 -10.89
C VAL A 41 -8.76 -3.98 -10.26
N GLN A 42 -8.85 -3.67 -8.97
CA GLN A 42 -10.13 -3.46 -8.30
C GLN A 42 -10.76 -2.13 -8.77
N VAL A 43 -12.01 -2.19 -9.21
CA VAL A 43 -12.80 -1.00 -9.55
C VAL A 43 -13.83 -0.75 -8.47
N SER A 44 -13.92 0.49 -7.97
CA SER A 44 -14.91 0.88 -6.96
C SER A 44 -15.39 2.31 -7.21
N THR A 45 -16.69 2.54 -7.06
CA THR A 45 -17.32 3.85 -7.24
C THR A 45 -17.79 4.36 -5.88
N LEU A 46 -17.24 5.50 -5.46
CA LEU A 46 -17.70 6.20 -4.27
C LEU A 46 -18.76 7.23 -4.66
N LEU A 47 -19.81 7.36 -3.84
CA LEU A 47 -20.81 8.42 -3.95
C LEU A 47 -20.78 9.28 -2.70
N SER A 48 -20.61 10.59 -2.86
CA SER A 48 -20.84 11.56 -1.79
C SER A 48 -22.34 11.73 -1.57
N ILE A 49 -22.91 10.93 -0.65
CA ILE A 49 -24.35 10.96 -0.36
C ILE A 49 -24.80 12.29 0.29
N LYS A 50 -23.88 12.99 0.97
CA LYS A 50 -24.07 14.33 1.52
C LYS A 50 -22.74 15.06 1.45
N THR A 51 -22.73 16.22 0.79
CA THR A 51 -21.56 17.08 0.69
C THR A 51 -21.73 18.28 1.63
N GLY A 52 -20.75 18.50 2.52
CA GLY A 52 -20.72 19.63 3.46
C GLY A 52 -21.52 19.40 4.76
N GLY A 53 -21.42 20.36 5.67
CA GLY A 53 -22.11 20.33 6.98
C GLY A 53 -21.66 19.19 7.89
N CYS A 54 -20.38 18.80 7.82
CA CYS A 54 -19.72 18.04 8.88
C CYS A 54 -19.19 19.02 9.93
N SER A 55 -19.26 18.65 11.20
CA SER A 55 -18.88 19.49 12.34
C SER A 55 -17.45 19.26 12.83
N GLU A 56 -16.75 18.28 12.26
CA GLU A 56 -15.29 18.14 12.37
C GLU A 56 -14.58 19.21 11.53
#